data_AF-A0A0C9SRN7-F1
#
_entry.id   AF-A0A0C9SRN7-F1
#
_cell.length_a   1.000
_cell.length_b   1.000
_cell.length_c   1.000
_cell.angle_alpha   90.00
_cell.angle_beta   90.00
_cell.angle_gamma   90.00
#
_symmetry.space_group_name_H-M   'P 1'
#
loop_
_entity.id
_entity.type
_entity.pdbx_description
1 polymer ?
#
loop_
_entity_poly.entity_id
_entity_poly.type
_entity_poly.pdbx_seq_one_letter_code
_entity_poly.pdbx_strand_id
1 'polypeptide(L)'
;MAVSTTPFALLNSIAQVTLNGLASDADGRLVSLNLQRRMPPPVAPEIHDFRPREGGPPERLPSQLPAPGDLSATFSLTDAIDYGRVGSVRGVSLLDCSSPAGLPYALPPLVIKIARRSRSQELEREAWFYEEMESLQGVALARCYGLFQVELEHSIHIESWNVDDEDTENEGPTEAGKSCCDCPRVLSILLLERLGERMPFGEPTPDGAREDMYDMYSDMAELGINHNDIRWQNFLRAPASPPGLPSLPSPYKHRTYAWRAIDFDNSEKNDYQFVDNEIYFAFAMRRIFYNIPFGYVVEPWEI
;
A
#
# COMPACT_ATOMS: atom_id res chain seq x y z
N MET A 1 -27.13 -24.39 -5.46
CA MET A 1 -26.06 -24.01 -4.51
C MET A 1 -26.52 -22.73 -3.83
N ALA A 2 -26.63 -22.72 -2.51
CA ALA A 2 -27.01 -21.49 -1.79
C ALA A 2 -25.88 -20.47 -1.95
N VAL A 3 -26.20 -19.29 -2.47
CA VAL A 3 -25.26 -18.16 -2.53
C VAL A 3 -24.99 -17.76 -1.08
N SER A 4 -23.74 -17.88 -0.63
CA SER A 4 -23.34 -17.39 0.70
C SER A 4 -23.70 -15.90 0.78
N THR A 5 -24.53 -15.54 1.76
CA THR A 5 -24.99 -14.16 1.99
C THR A 5 -24.07 -13.37 2.90
N THR A 6 -22.88 -13.90 3.20
CA THR A 6 -21.92 -13.23 4.08
C THR A 6 -21.49 -11.90 3.47
N PRO A 7 -21.73 -10.76 4.14
CA PRO A 7 -21.33 -9.46 3.62
C PRO A 7 -19.82 -9.33 3.60
N PHE A 8 -19.29 -8.59 2.64
CA PHE A 8 -17.88 -8.19 2.64
C PHE A 8 -17.64 -7.13 3.71
N ALA A 9 -16.49 -7.23 4.38
CA ALA A 9 -16.03 -6.22 5.31
C ALA A 9 -15.70 -4.90 4.57
N LEU A 10 -16.02 -3.78 5.21
CA LEU A 10 -15.69 -2.44 4.71
C LEU A 10 -14.23 -2.08 5.03
N LEU A 11 -13.65 -1.12 4.30
CA LEU A 11 -12.23 -0.76 4.39
C LEU A 11 -11.77 -0.40 5.82
N ASN A 12 -12.63 0.27 6.59
CA ASN A 12 -12.33 0.71 7.95
C ASN A 12 -12.98 -0.16 9.04
N SER A 13 -13.44 -1.36 8.70
CA SER A 13 -14.17 -2.22 9.66
C SER A 13 -13.28 -3.10 10.53
N ILE A 14 -12.04 -3.39 10.10
CA ILE A 14 -11.09 -4.21 10.87
C ILE A 14 -10.38 -3.34 11.90
N ALA A 15 -10.64 -3.61 13.18
CA ALA A 15 -9.99 -2.95 14.32
C ALA A 15 -8.72 -3.69 14.76
N GLN A 16 -8.66 -5.00 14.54
CA GLN A 16 -7.63 -5.86 15.09
C GLN A 16 -7.27 -6.98 14.12
N VAL A 17 -5.97 -7.25 14.02
CA VAL A 17 -5.42 -8.34 13.21
C VAL A 17 -4.62 -9.28 14.12
N THR A 18 -4.92 -10.57 14.06
CA THR A 18 -4.06 -11.62 14.63
C THR A 18 -3.29 -12.29 13.50
N LEU A 19 -1.97 -12.31 13.59
CA LEU A 19 -1.09 -12.85 12.57
C LEU A 19 -0.33 -14.07 13.09
N ASN A 20 -0.50 -15.20 12.41
CA ASN A 20 0.12 -16.47 12.75
C ASN A 20 1.33 -16.73 11.84
N GLY A 21 2.43 -17.21 12.42
CA GLY A 21 3.62 -17.68 11.69
C GLY A 21 4.58 -16.60 11.22
N LEU A 22 4.47 -15.36 11.72
CA LEU A 22 5.45 -14.29 11.46
C LEU A 22 6.60 -14.30 12.47
N ALA A 23 6.30 -14.66 13.71
CA ALA A 23 7.17 -14.42 14.85
C ALA A 23 7.42 -15.69 15.64
N SER A 24 8.58 -15.73 16.30
CA SER A 24 8.93 -16.78 17.25
C SER A 24 9.36 -16.20 18.59
N ASP A 25 9.15 -16.96 19.66
CA ASP A 25 9.72 -16.66 20.98
C ASP A 25 11.22 -17.02 21.05
N ALA A 26 11.82 -16.82 22.23
CA ALA A 26 13.23 -17.11 22.50
C ALA A 26 13.59 -18.60 22.39
N ASP A 27 12.60 -19.50 22.48
CA ASP A 27 12.77 -20.94 22.28
C ASP A 27 12.60 -21.36 20.81
N GLY A 28 12.37 -20.40 19.91
CA GLY A 28 12.12 -20.62 18.49
C GLY A 28 10.71 -21.15 18.19
N ARG A 29 9.77 -21.10 19.14
CA ARG A 29 8.38 -21.52 18.91
C ARG A 29 7.61 -20.40 18.25
N LEU A 30 6.82 -20.74 17.24
CA LEU A 30 5.96 -19.77 16.57
C LEU A 30 4.91 -19.20 17.53
N VAL A 31 4.77 -17.87 17.52
CA VAL A 31 3.78 -17.15 18.31
C VAL A 31 2.84 -16.34 17.40
N SER A 32 1.61 -16.15 17.87
CA SER A 32 0.63 -15.28 17.22
C SER A 32 0.84 -13.85 17.70
N LEU A 33 0.89 -12.90 16.75
CA LEU A 33 0.95 -11.48 17.08
C LEU A 33 -0.42 -10.85 16.97
N ASN A 34 -0.75 -9.99 17.93
CA ASN A 34 -2.01 -9.27 17.93
C ASN A 34 -1.75 -7.78 17.70
N LEU A 35 -2.15 -7.30 16.52
CA LEU A 35 -1.90 -5.96 16.04
C LEU A 35 -3.19 -5.14 16.07
N GLN A 36 -3.07 -3.91 16.55
CA GLN A 36 -4.18 -2.96 16.66
C GLN A 36 -4.15 -2.00 15.49
N ARG A 37 -5.33 -1.63 14.95
CA ARG A 37 -5.43 -0.61 13.92
C ARG A 37 -4.86 0.71 14.43
N ARG A 38 -4.10 1.40 13.59
CA ARG A 38 -3.55 2.72 13.86
C ARG A 38 -4.00 3.68 12.78
N MET A 39 -4.22 4.92 13.20
CA MET A 39 -4.36 6.04 12.28
C MET A 39 -2.95 6.52 11.94
N PRO A 40 -2.55 6.51 10.66
CA PRO A 40 -1.23 6.98 10.28
C PRO A 40 -1.10 8.48 10.55
N PRO A 41 0.10 8.97 10.94
CA PRO A 41 0.34 10.40 11.09
C PRO A 41 0.12 11.15 9.77
N PRO A 42 -0.43 12.38 9.80
CA PRO A 42 -0.61 13.16 8.60
C PRO A 42 0.72 13.56 7.96
N VAL A 43 0.80 13.44 6.63
CA VAL A 43 1.92 13.95 5.85
C VAL A 43 1.69 15.43 5.59
N ALA A 44 2.67 16.26 5.95
CA ALA A 44 2.65 17.68 5.63
C ALA A 44 2.77 17.86 4.11
N PRO A 45 1.91 18.68 3.47
CA PRO A 45 2.07 18.99 2.06
C PRO A 45 3.38 19.74 1.79
N GLU A 46 3.98 19.46 0.65
CA GLU A 46 5.10 20.21 0.10
C GLU A 46 4.58 21.48 -0.59
N ILE A 47 5.12 22.62 -0.17
CA ILE A 47 4.73 23.95 -0.66
C ILE A 47 5.85 24.48 -1.55
N HIS A 48 5.51 24.88 -2.77
CA HIS A 48 6.47 25.24 -3.79
C HIS A 48 6.39 26.72 -4.14
N ASP A 49 7.57 27.35 -4.31
CA ASP A 49 7.65 28.76 -4.70
C ASP A 49 7.35 28.97 -6.20
N PHE A 50 7.56 27.94 -7.02
CA PHE A 50 7.39 28.02 -8.47
C PHE A 50 6.00 27.56 -8.89
N ARG A 51 5.17 28.54 -9.30
CA ARG A 51 3.79 28.32 -9.82
C ARG A 51 2.89 27.50 -8.87
N PRO A 52 2.76 27.88 -7.59
CA PRO A 52 1.85 27.19 -6.69
C PRO A 52 0.40 27.31 -7.18
N ARG A 53 -0.41 26.33 -6.80
CA ARG A 53 -1.86 26.31 -6.94
C ARG A 53 -2.45 27.44 -6.12
N GLU A 54 -3.35 28.20 -6.72
CA GLU A 54 -4.08 29.22 -5.98
C GLU A 54 -4.93 28.53 -4.89
N GLY A 55 -4.79 28.97 -3.65
CA GLY A 55 -5.40 28.33 -2.48
C GLY A 55 -4.58 27.20 -1.85
N GLY A 56 -3.40 26.88 -2.40
CA GLY A 56 -2.49 25.86 -1.87
C GLY A 56 -2.85 24.42 -2.29
N PRO A 57 -2.34 23.40 -1.57
CA PRO A 57 -2.65 22.01 -1.82
C PRO A 57 -4.16 21.74 -1.70
N PRO A 58 -4.76 20.89 -2.55
CA PRO A 58 -6.17 20.53 -2.44
C PRO A 58 -6.54 20.03 -1.06
N GLU A 59 -7.69 20.46 -0.54
CA GLU A 59 -8.22 19.90 0.70
C GLU A 59 -8.60 18.42 0.49
N ARG A 60 -8.45 17.62 1.55
CA ARG A 60 -8.89 16.23 1.54
C ARG A 60 -10.41 16.18 1.36
N LEU A 61 -10.87 15.32 0.45
CA LEU A 61 -12.31 15.09 0.29
C LEU A 61 -12.92 14.49 1.57
N PRO A 62 -14.16 14.85 1.95
CA PRO A 62 -14.85 14.22 3.06
C PRO A 62 -14.94 12.69 2.87
N SER A 63 -14.62 11.95 3.94
CA SER A 63 -14.73 10.48 3.94
C SER A 63 -16.19 10.05 3.70
N GLN A 64 -16.37 9.02 2.87
CA GLN A 64 -17.65 8.38 2.60
C GLN A 64 -17.78 7.04 3.34
N LEU A 65 -16.73 6.60 4.05
CA LEU A 65 -16.78 5.42 4.89
C LEU A 65 -17.68 5.65 6.11
N PRO A 66 -18.37 4.60 6.62
CA PRO A 66 -19.09 4.71 7.89
C PRO A 66 -18.11 4.89 9.06
N ALA A 67 -18.63 4.99 10.28
CA ALA A 67 -17.78 4.93 11.46
C ALA A 67 -16.91 3.65 11.46
N PRO A 68 -15.66 3.71 11.97
CA PRO A 68 -14.80 2.53 12.08
C PRO A 68 -15.50 1.37 12.79
N GLY A 69 -15.31 0.17 12.26
CA GLY A 69 -15.86 -1.06 12.83
C GLY A 69 -14.98 -1.66 13.92
N ASP A 70 -15.40 -2.82 14.41
CA ASP A 70 -14.78 -3.55 15.52
C ASP A 70 -14.39 -4.99 15.14
N LEU A 71 -14.23 -5.28 13.84
CA LEU A 71 -13.92 -6.63 13.38
C LEU A 71 -12.52 -7.06 13.83
N SER A 72 -12.42 -8.33 14.21
CA SER A 72 -11.17 -9.03 14.45
C SER A 72 -10.94 -10.03 13.32
N ALA A 73 -9.79 -9.94 12.66
CA ALA A 73 -9.40 -10.84 11.59
C ALA A 73 -8.14 -11.63 11.96
N THR A 74 -8.17 -12.95 11.76
CA THR A 74 -7.03 -13.84 12.02
C THR A 74 -6.50 -14.38 10.70
N PHE A 75 -5.20 -14.21 10.47
CA PHE A 75 -4.53 -14.62 9.25
C PHE A 75 -3.38 -15.59 9.52
N SER A 76 -3.16 -16.52 8.60
CA SER A 76 -1.88 -17.21 8.44
C SER A 76 -1.16 -16.70 7.20
N LEU A 77 0.14 -16.52 7.30
CA LEU A 77 0.93 -16.13 6.15
C LEU A 77 1.05 -17.25 5.11
N THR A 78 1.14 -16.87 3.84
CA THR A 78 1.34 -17.80 2.72
C THR A 78 2.65 -17.47 1.99
N ASP A 79 2.58 -17.38 0.67
CA ASP A 79 3.66 -17.08 -0.26
C ASP A 79 4.32 -15.72 0.00
N ALA A 80 5.64 -15.68 -0.15
CA ALA A 80 6.37 -14.44 -0.32
C ALA A 80 6.14 -13.92 -1.74
N ILE A 81 5.70 -12.66 -1.83
CA ILE A 81 5.31 -12.04 -3.11
C ILE A 81 6.41 -11.10 -3.57
N ASP A 82 6.92 -10.27 -2.66
CA ASP A 82 7.90 -9.25 -3.01
C ASP A 82 8.75 -8.81 -1.82
N TYR A 83 9.90 -8.22 -2.12
CA TYR A 83 10.82 -7.65 -1.14
C TYR A 83 11.35 -6.31 -1.67
N GLY A 84 11.21 -5.26 -0.86
CA GLY A 84 11.62 -3.91 -1.21
C GLY A 84 12.34 -3.20 -0.07
N ARG A 85 12.66 -1.92 -0.28
CA ARG A 85 13.39 -1.09 0.68
C ARG A 85 12.65 -0.92 2.02
N VAL A 86 11.34 -0.70 1.97
CA VAL A 86 10.52 -0.47 3.18
C VAL A 86 10.18 -1.77 3.90
N GLY A 87 10.04 -2.88 3.18
CA GLY A 87 9.43 -4.07 3.73
C GLY A 87 9.33 -5.23 2.75
N SER A 88 8.69 -6.29 3.21
CA SER A 88 8.34 -7.45 2.40
C SER A 88 6.83 -7.55 2.23
N VAL A 89 6.38 -8.03 1.07
CA VAL A 89 4.97 -8.28 0.78
C VAL A 89 4.73 -9.78 0.79
N ARG A 90 3.71 -10.19 1.54
CA ARG A 90 3.33 -11.60 1.70
C ARG A 90 1.84 -11.79 1.49
N GLY A 91 1.48 -12.93 0.89
CA GLY A 91 0.11 -13.40 0.86
C GLY A 91 -0.36 -13.79 2.25
N VAL A 92 -1.68 -13.72 2.46
CA VAL A 92 -2.34 -14.19 3.69
C VAL A 92 -3.56 -15.03 3.36
N SER A 93 -3.83 -16.02 4.21
CA SER A 93 -5.09 -16.77 4.23
C SER A 93 -5.91 -16.38 5.45
N LEU A 94 -7.18 -16.05 5.23
CA LEU A 94 -8.11 -15.75 6.31
C LEU A 94 -8.49 -17.04 7.04
N LEU A 95 -8.24 -17.09 8.35
CA LEU A 95 -8.62 -18.19 9.22
C LEU A 95 -9.96 -17.90 9.92
N ASP A 96 -10.17 -16.66 10.36
CA ASP A 96 -11.40 -16.21 10.99
C ASP A 96 -11.60 -14.69 10.81
N CYS A 97 -12.84 -14.25 10.67
CA CYS A 97 -13.22 -12.84 10.67
C CYS A 97 -14.60 -12.67 11.30
N SER A 98 -14.65 -12.00 12.45
CA SER A 98 -15.89 -11.85 13.20
C SER A 98 -15.97 -10.50 13.90
N SER A 99 -17.19 -10.03 14.11
CA SER A 99 -17.48 -8.92 15.04
C SER A 99 -17.61 -9.43 16.47
N PRO A 100 -17.59 -8.56 17.49
CA PRO A 100 -17.91 -8.94 18.86
C PRO A 100 -19.31 -9.57 19.03
N ALA A 101 -20.23 -9.30 18.09
CA ALA A 101 -21.54 -9.93 18.03
C ALA A 101 -21.53 -11.33 17.38
N GLY A 102 -20.37 -11.83 16.95
CA GLY A 102 -20.20 -13.12 16.29
C GLY A 102 -20.72 -13.17 14.85
N LEU A 103 -20.95 -12.02 14.22
CA LEU A 103 -21.40 -11.97 12.82
C LEU A 103 -20.21 -12.25 11.89
N PRO A 104 -20.33 -13.19 10.94
CA PRO A 104 -19.26 -13.50 10.01
C PRO A 104 -19.17 -12.43 8.91
N TYR A 105 -17.94 -12.15 8.47
CA TYR A 105 -17.67 -11.28 7.33
C TYR A 105 -16.74 -11.97 6.33
N ALA A 106 -16.94 -11.68 5.06
CA ALA A 106 -16.04 -12.09 3.99
C ALA A 106 -14.99 -11.01 3.75
N LEU A 107 -13.80 -11.43 3.36
CA LEU A 107 -12.75 -10.57 2.85
C LEU A 107 -12.36 -11.05 1.45
N PRO A 108 -12.00 -10.16 0.51
CA PRO A 108 -11.36 -10.59 -0.73
C PRO A 108 -10.00 -11.20 -0.42
N PRO A 109 -9.30 -11.79 -1.41
CA PRO A 109 -7.89 -12.11 -1.25
C PRO A 109 -7.09 -10.88 -0.81
N LEU A 110 -6.27 -11.02 0.22
CA LEU A 110 -5.46 -9.93 0.79
C LEU A 110 -3.97 -10.26 0.74
N VAL A 111 -3.15 -9.22 0.87
CA VAL A 111 -1.72 -9.29 1.14
C VAL A 111 -1.41 -8.39 2.33
N ILE A 112 -0.26 -8.64 2.97
CA ILE A 112 0.29 -7.72 3.96
C ILE A 112 1.66 -7.25 3.50
N LYS A 113 1.91 -5.95 3.65
CA LYS A 113 3.25 -5.36 3.59
C LYS A 113 3.77 -5.23 5.01
N ILE A 114 4.89 -5.86 5.30
CA ILE A 114 5.51 -5.94 6.62
C ILE A 114 6.72 -5.02 6.62
N ALA A 115 6.74 -4.01 7.49
CA ALA A 115 7.86 -3.08 7.59
C ALA A 115 9.14 -3.79 8.05
N ARG A 116 10.27 -3.38 7.47
CA ARG A 116 11.60 -3.62 8.06
C ARG A 116 11.69 -2.90 9.40
N ARG A 117 12.58 -3.37 10.28
CA ARG A 117 12.70 -2.91 11.67
C ARG A 117 12.79 -1.39 11.81
N SER A 118 13.53 -0.73 10.92
CA SER A 118 13.79 0.71 10.95
C SER A 118 12.95 1.51 9.95
N ARG A 119 11.97 0.89 9.29
CA ARG A 119 11.20 1.48 8.17
C ARG A 119 9.70 1.62 8.44
N SER A 120 9.30 1.58 9.71
CA SER A 120 7.89 1.74 10.11
C SER A 120 7.32 3.11 9.72
N GLN A 121 8.13 4.18 9.74
CA GLN A 121 7.68 5.53 9.40
C GLN A 121 7.33 5.67 7.91
N GLU A 122 8.11 5.04 7.03
CA GLU A 122 7.83 5.00 5.59
C GLU A 122 6.54 4.21 5.30
N LEU A 123 6.30 3.11 6.04
CA LEU A 123 5.04 2.37 5.90
C LEU A 123 3.83 3.15 6.46
N GLU A 124 4.01 3.90 7.55
CA GLU A 124 3.00 4.83 8.07
C GLU A 124 2.67 5.93 7.06
N ARG A 125 3.68 6.50 6.40
CA ARG A 125 3.52 7.47 5.32
C ARG A 125 2.72 6.89 4.15
N GLU A 126 3.07 5.70 3.68
CA GLU A 126 2.31 5.01 2.63
C GLU A 126 0.85 4.80 3.04
N ALA A 127 0.61 4.36 4.29
CA ALA A 127 -0.74 4.15 4.81
C ALA A 127 -1.56 5.45 4.79
N TRP A 128 -0.94 6.60 5.11
CA TRP A 128 -1.61 7.90 5.06
C TRP A 128 -2.06 8.24 3.63
N PHE A 129 -1.25 7.96 2.61
CA PHE A 129 -1.64 8.24 1.21
C PHE A 129 -2.86 7.43 0.75
N TYR A 130 -3.02 6.19 1.24
CA TYR A 130 -4.26 5.45 1.00
C TYR A 130 -5.47 6.12 1.68
N GLU A 131 -5.32 6.64 2.91
CA GLU A 131 -6.40 7.37 3.59
C GLU A 131 -6.73 8.71 2.90
N GLU A 132 -5.71 9.41 2.41
CA GLU A 132 -5.87 10.66 1.68
C GLU A 132 -6.60 10.45 0.35
N MET A 133 -6.31 9.34 -0.33
CA MET A 133 -6.92 8.96 -1.62
C MET A 133 -8.06 7.96 -1.48
N GLU A 134 -8.88 8.07 -0.42
CA GLU A 134 -10.01 7.17 -0.16
C GLU A 134 -10.91 6.97 -1.39
N SER A 135 -11.20 8.04 -2.13
CA SER A 135 -12.05 8.02 -3.34
C SER A 135 -11.47 7.24 -4.52
N LEU A 136 -10.17 6.93 -4.50
CA LEU A 136 -9.47 6.20 -5.56
C LEU A 136 -9.16 4.74 -5.20
N GLN A 137 -9.45 4.31 -3.97
CA GLN A 137 -9.26 2.93 -3.55
C GLN A 137 -10.24 1.98 -4.26
N GLY A 138 -9.71 0.95 -4.91
CA GLY A 138 -10.51 0.07 -5.78
C GLY A 138 -10.87 0.68 -7.14
N VAL A 139 -10.42 1.90 -7.42
CA VAL A 139 -10.50 2.60 -8.71
C VAL A 139 -9.13 2.58 -9.39
N ALA A 140 -8.20 3.38 -8.88
CA ALA A 140 -6.84 3.56 -9.38
C ALA A 140 -5.80 2.98 -8.42
N LEU A 141 -6.16 2.76 -7.14
CA LEU A 141 -5.26 2.25 -6.11
C LEU A 141 -5.78 0.92 -5.57
N ALA A 142 -4.86 0.14 -4.99
CA ALA A 142 -5.25 -0.97 -4.14
C ALA A 142 -6.18 -0.49 -3.02
N ARG A 143 -7.15 -1.31 -2.64
CA ARG A 143 -7.89 -1.16 -1.39
C ARG A 143 -6.98 -1.43 -0.20
N CYS A 144 -6.96 -0.51 0.74
CA CYS A 144 -6.23 -0.57 2.00
C CYS A 144 -7.21 -0.74 3.16
N TYR A 145 -7.05 -1.82 3.90
CA TYR A 145 -7.86 -2.16 5.06
C TYR A 145 -7.32 -1.58 6.37
N GLY A 146 -6.10 -1.02 6.32
CA GLY A 146 -5.53 -0.22 7.40
C GLY A 146 -4.08 -0.55 7.73
N LEU A 147 -3.47 0.36 8.49
CA LEU A 147 -2.21 0.17 9.18
C LEU A 147 -2.48 -0.51 10.52
N PHE A 148 -1.69 -1.54 10.85
CA PHE A 148 -1.77 -2.24 12.12
C PHE A 148 -0.40 -2.32 12.77
N GLN A 149 -0.34 -2.11 14.09
CA GLN A 149 0.90 -2.10 14.85
C GLN A 149 0.80 -2.91 16.14
N VAL A 150 1.94 -3.45 16.56
CA VAL A 150 2.15 -4.06 17.87
C VAL A 150 3.54 -3.72 18.40
N GLU A 151 3.61 -3.44 19.69
CA GLU A 151 4.89 -3.29 20.40
C GLU A 151 5.38 -4.68 20.82
N LEU A 152 6.59 -5.04 20.39
CA LEU A 152 7.15 -6.38 20.59
C LEU A 152 7.95 -6.45 21.89
N GLU A 153 7.75 -7.52 22.64
CA GLU A 153 8.65 -7.88 23.72
C GLU A 153 10.05 -8.23 23.19
N HIS A 154 11.08 -8.08 24.03
CA HIS A 154 12.47 -8.35 23.66
C HIS A 154 12.71 -9.80 23.22
N SER A 155 11.95 -10.74 23.78
CA SER A 155 11.99 -12.18 23.48
C SER A 155 11.36 -12.57 22.15
N ILE A 156 10.64 -11.64 21.49
CA ILE A 156 9.99 -11.92 20.22
C ILE A 156 10.92 -11.60 19.06
N HIS A 157 11.06 -12.56 18.17
CA HIS A 157 11.87 -12.50 16.96
C HIS A 157 10.98 -12.49 15.73
N ILE A 158 11.26 -11.58 14.79
CA ILE A 158 10.60 -11.51 13.48
C ILE A 158 11.61 -12.02 12.46
N GLU A 159 11.29 -13.13 11.79
CA GLU A 159 12.24 -13.81 10.89
C GLU A 159 12.78 -12.87 9.80
N SER A 160 11.91 -12.03 9.22
CA SER A 160 12.28 -11.11 8.15
C SER A 160 13.25 -10.00 8.57
N TRP A 161 13.37 -9.69 9.87
CA TRP A 161 14.30 -8.67 10.34
C TRP A 161 15.75 -9.16 10.44
N ASN A 162 15.97 -10.47 10.48
CA ASN A 162 17.32 -11.03 10.61
C ASN A 162 18.14 -10.89 9.32
N VAL A 163 17.49 -10.68 8.17
CA VAL A 163 18.15 -10.49 6.87
C VAL A 163 18.64 -9.05 6.68
N ASP A 164 18.05 -8.09 7.40
CA ASP A 164 18.30 -6.65 7.22
C ASP A 164 19.61 -6.15 7.86
N ASP A 165 20.19 -6.91 8.79
CA ASP A 165 21.46 -6.54 9.45
C ASP A 165 22.69 -6.73 8.53
N GLU A 166 22.56 -7.45 7.41
CA GLU A 166 23.67 -7.64 6.45
C GLU A 166 23.70 -6.58 5.32
N ASP A 167 22.55 -6.01 4.93
CA ASP A 167 22.46 -5.01 3.84
C ASP A 167 22.68 -3.56 4.32
N THR A 168 22.61 -3.30 5.63
CA THR A 168 22.80 -1.96 6.21
C THR A 168 24.27 -1.51 6.25
N GLU A 169 25.23 -2.35 5.88
CA GLU A 169 26.65 -1.95 5.81
C GLU A 169 27.00 -1.11 4.56
N ASN A 170 26.14 -1.07 3.53
CA ASN A 170 26.38 -0.31 2.29
C ASN A 170 25.68 1.07 2.23
N GLU A 171 24.63 1.30 3.03
CA GLU A 171 24.09 2.63 3.26
C GLU A 171 24.74 3.16 4.54
N GLY A 172 25.79 3.99 4.40
CA GLY A 172 26.56 4.50 5.53
C GLY A 172 25.67 4.97 6.69
N PRO A 173 26.10 4.78 7.95
CA PRO A 173 25.24 4.96 9.11
C PRO A 173 24.67 6.38 9.12
N THR A 174 23.37 6.50 8.85
CA THR A 174 22.63 7.71 9.21
C THR A 174 22.68 7.82 10.74
N GLU A 175 22.75 9.04 11.28
CA GLU A 175 22.82 9.24 12.74
C GLU A 175 21.63 8.62 13.51
N ALA A 176 20.54 8.27 12.80
CA ALA A 176 19.38 7.51 13.29
C ALA A 176 19.63 5.99 13.45
N GLY A 177 20.68 5.44 12.85
CA GLY A 177 21.09 4.04 12.95
C GLY A 177 21.98 3.71 14.15
N LYS A 178 22.36 4.72 14.96
CA LYS A 178 22.89 4.46 16.30
C LYS A 178 21.74 3.89 17.13
N SER A 179 21.69 2.57 17.20
CA SER A 179 20.86 1.76 18.09
C SER A 179 20.70 2.44 19.46
N CYS A 180 19.67 3.27 19.57
CA CYS A 180 19.13 3.64 20.86
C CYS A 180 18.44 2.36 21.35
N CYS A 181 19.07 1.71 22.32
CA CYS A 181 18.56 0.51 22.99
C CYS A 181 17.19 0.73 23.66
N ASP A 182 16.66 1.95 23.64
CA ASP A 182 15.41 2.36 24.27
C ASP A 182 14.28 2.72 23.27
N CYS A 183 14.50 2.58 21.96
CA CYS A 183 13.40 2.75 20.99
C CYS A 183 12.47 1.53 21.01
N PRO A 184 11.14 1.73 21.13
CA PRO A 184 10.20 0.61 21.17
C PRO A 184 10.25 -0.20 19.89
N ARG A 185 10.30 -1.54 20.02
CA ARG A 185 10.32 -2.47 18.89
C ARG A 185 8.91 -2.61 18.33
N VAL A 186 8.51 -1.67 17.48
CA VAL A 186 7.19 -1.68 16.86
C VAL A 186 7.23 -2.45 15.54
N LEU A 187 6.39 -3.47 15.42
CA LEU A 187 6.08 -4.10 14.15
C LEU A 187 4.90 -3.36 13.52
N SER A 188 5.10 -2.87 12.29
CA SER A 188 4.06 -2.24 11.48
C SER A 188 3.73 -3.12 10.27
N ILE A 189 2.44 -3.30 9.99
CA ILE A 189 1.95 -3.93 8.76
C ILE A 189 0.88 -3.07 8.10
N LEU A 190 0.81 -3.14 6.77
CA LEU A 190 -0.25 -2.57 5.97
C LEU A 190 -1.05 -3.70 5.31
N LEU A 191 -2.36 -3.76 5.56
CA LEU A 191 -3.24 -4.78 5.00
C LEU A 191 -3.89 -4.25 3.72
N LEU A 192 -3.62 -4.91 2.59
CA LEU A 192 -4.05 -4.48 1.26
C LEU A 192 -4.82 -5.57 0.53
N GLU A 193 -5.65 -5.20 -0.43
CA GLU A 193 -6.21 -6.18 -1.38
C GLU A 193 -5.08 -6.83 -2.19
N ARG A 194 -5.21 -8.13 -2.45
CA ARG A 194 -4.31 -8.85 -3.35
C ARG A 194 -4.69 -8.53 -4.79
N LEU A 195 -3.76 -7.90 -5.50
CA LEU A 195 -3.90 -7.57 -6.91
C LEU A 195 -3.44 -8.72 -7.80
N GLY A 196 -3.66 -8.56 -9.11
CA GLY A 196 -3.23 -9.50 -10.14
C GLY A 196 -1.75 -9.39 -10.48
N GLU A 197 -1.40 -9.87 -11.67
CA GLU A 197 -0.01 -9.89 -12.16
C GLU A 197 0.54 -8.48 -12.43
N ARG A 198 1.88 -8.39 -12.37
CA ARG A 198 2.62 -7.21 -12.83
C ARG A 198 2.42 -6.98 -14.33
N MET A 199 2.70 -5.76 -14.76
CA MET A 199 2.81 -5.47 -16.19
C MET A 199 3.86 -6.39 -16.85
N PRO A 200 3.53 -7.05 -17.98
CA PRO A 200 4.50 -7.85 -18.72
C PRO A 200 5.71 -7.00 -19.11
N PHE A 201 6.91 -7.55 -18.92
CA PHE A 201 8.18 -6.88 -19.15
C PHE A 201 8.97 -7.59 -20.25
N GLY A 202 9.48 -6.84 -21.23
CA GLY A 202 10.06 -7.40 -22.45
C GLY A 202 9.03 -7.88 -23.48
N GLU A 203 7.76 -7.54 -23.27
CA GLU A 203 6.64 -7.91 -24.13
C GLU A 203 5.87 -6.66 -24.58
N PRO A 204 5.10 -6.74 -25.69
CA PRO A 204 4.21 -5.66 -26.08
C PRO A 204 3.29 -5.25 -24.93
N THR A 205 3.20 -3.95 -24.68
CA THR A 205 2.31 -3.41 -23.66
C THR A 205 0.86 -3.83 -23.94
N PRO A 206 0.12 -4.34 -22.94
CA PRO A 206 -1.28 -4.70 -23.12
C PRO A 206 -2.14 -3.51 -23.59
N ASP A 207 -3.11 -3.79 -24.46
CA ASP A 207 -4.04 -2.78 -24.97
C ASP A 207 -4.76 -2.05 -23.82
N GLY A 208 -4.88 -0.72 -23.92
CA GLY A 208 -5.53 0.12 -22.91
C GLY A 208 -4.69 0.40 -21.66
N ALA A 209 -3.56 -0.30 -21.45
CA ALA A 209 -2.77 -0.12 -20.23
C ALA A 209 -2.12 1.26 -20.15
N ARG A 210 -1.76 1.84 -21.30
CA ARG A 210 -1.25 3.20 -21.36
C ARG A 210 -2.32 4.19 -20.92
N GLU A 211 -3.48 4.12 -21.54
CA GLU A 211 -4.62 4.99 -21.27
C GLU A 211 -5.07 4.88 -19.81
N ASP A 212 -5.13 3.67 -19.25
CA ASP A 212 -5.40 3.43 -17.83
C ASP A 212 -4.40 4.15 -16.93
N MET A 213 -3.11 3.99 -17.15
CA MET A 213 -2.11 4.62 -16.28
C MET A 213 -2.14 6.15 -16.37
N TYR A 214 -2.26 6.71 -17.58
CA TYR A 214 -2.39 8.16 -17.74
C TYR A 214 -3.61 8.70 -16.97
N ASP A 215 -4.77 8.05 -17.10
CA ASP A 215 -5.97 8.47 -16.42
C ASP A 215 -5.90 8.26 -14.89
N MET A 216 -5.31 7.16 -14.43
CA MET A 216 -5.09 6.90 -13.01
C MET A 216 -4.23 7.97 -12.34
N TYR A 217 -3.13 8.37 -12.98
CA TYR A 217 -2.27 9.44 -12.46
C TYR A 217 -2.91 10.82 -12.62
N SER A 218 -3.70 11.04 -13.66
CA SER A 218 -4.53 12.24 -13.77
C SER A 218 -5.51 12.34 -12.59
N ASP A 219 -6.12 11.23 -12.17
CA ASP A 219 -6.99 11.20 -10.98
C ASP A 219 -6.23 11.54 -9.69
N MET A 220 -4.95 11.13 -9.55
CA MET A 220 -4.11 11.52 -8.41
C MET A 220 -3.73 13.02 -8.46
N ALA A 221 -3.50 13.58 -9.66
CA ALA A 221 -3.20 15.00 -9.85
C ALA A 221 -4.35 15.91 -9.39
N GLU A 222 -5.61 15.46 -9.55
CA GLU A 222 -6.79 16.17 -9.05
C GLU A 222 -6.73 16.37 -7.53
N LEU A 223 -6.20 15.38 -6.82
CA LEU A 223 -6.00 15.40 -5.36
C LEU A 223 -4.69 16.10 -4.92
N GLY A 224 -3.90 16.60 -5.87
CA GLY A 224 -2.59 17.22 -5.59
C GLY A 224 -1.57 16.24 -5.06
N ILE A 225 -1.61 14.98 -5.52
CA ILE A 225 -0.72 13.93 -5.09
C ILE A 225 0.21 13.56 -6.22
N ASN A 226 1.50 13.49 -5.90
CA ASN A 226 2.55 13.02 -6.80
C ASN A 226 3.20 11.77 -6.20
N HIS A 227 3.32 10.71 -7.00
CA HIS A 227 3.71 9.39 -6.51
C HIS A 227 5.23 9.26 -6.29
N ASN A 228 6.05 10.00 -7.04
CA ASN A 228 7.54 10.02 -7.00
C ASN A 228 8.27 8.67 -7.17
N ASP A 229 7.58 7.55 -7.26
CA ASP A 229 8.15 6.22 -7.55
C ASP A 229 7.37 5.55 -8.69
N ILE A 230 7.24 6.29 -9.79
CA ILE A 230 6.50 5.84 -10.97
C ILE A 230 7.40 4.89 -11.75
N ARG A 231 7.11 3.58 -11.66
CA ARG A 231 7.87 2.52 -12.32
C ARG A 231 7.00 1.32 -12.65
N TRP A 232 7.45 0.50 -13.59
CA TRP A 232 6.67 -0.62 -14.11
C TRP A 232 6.26 -1.65 -13.04
N GLN A 233 7.10 -1.88 -12.02
CA GLN A 233 6.78 -2.82 -10.93
C GLN A 233 5.61 -2.38 -10.05
N ASN A 234 5.34 -1.07 -9.99
CA ASN A 234 4.31 -0.50 -9.13
C ASN A 234 2.93 -0.49 -9.80
N PHE A 235 2.79 -1.17 -10.95
CA PHE A 235 1.52 -1.39 -11.63
C PHE A 235 1.13 -2.86 -11.64
N LEU A 236 0.03 -3.15 -10.97
CA LEU A 236 -0.55 -4.49 -10.90
C LEU A 236 -1.94 -4.48 -11.53
N ARG A 237 -2.34 -5.60 -12.14
CA ARG A 237 -3.70 -5.74 -12.65
C ARG A 237 -4.72 -5.66 -11.51
N ALA A 238 -5.84 -5.03 -11.77
CA ALA A 238 -7.03 -5.12 -10.92
C ALA A 238 -7.40 -6.60 -10.70
N PRO A 239 -7.87 -6.99 -9.51
CA PRO A 239 -8.15 -8.39 -9.22
C PRO A 239 -9.37 -8.86 -10.01
N ALA A 240 -9.34 -10.12 -10.46
CA ALA A 240 -10.52 -10.75 -11.02
C ALA A 240 -11.61 -10.88 -9.94
N SER A 241 -12.85 -10.57 -10.31
CA SER A 241 -14.01 -10.70 -9.44
C SER A 241 -14.98 -11.73 -10.02
N PRO A 242 -15.27 -12.84 -9.32
CA PRO A 242 -14.75 -13.29 -8.01
C PRO A 242 -13.33 -13.92 -8.09
N PRO A 243 -12.61 -14.12 -6.95
CA PRO A 243 -12.99 -13.80 -5.56
C PRO A 243 -12.62 -12.38 -5.10
N GLY A 244 -11.92 -11.60 -5.94
CA GLY A 244 -11.69 -10.18 -5.68
C GLY A 244 -12.96 -9.34 -5.76
N LEU A 245 -12.85 -8.08 -5.37
CA LEU A 245 -13.93 -7.10 -5.52
C LEU A 245 -13.86 -6.44 -6.90
N PRO A 246 -15.01 -6.10 -7.51
CA PRO A 246 -15.03 -5.44 -8.81
C PRO A 246 -14.36 -4.06 -8.75
N SER A 247 -13.81 -3.61 -9.88
CA SER A 247 -13.34 -2.23 -10.04
C SER A 247 -14.49 -1.24 -9.86
N LEU A 248 -14.20 -0.12 -9.20
CA LEU A 248 -15.10 1.03 -9.12
C LEU A 248 -14.77 2.02 -10.26
N PRO A 249 -15.75 2.75 -10.79
CA PRO A 249 -15.50 3.79 -11.79
C PRO A 249 -14.79 4.99 -11.16
N SER A 250 -13.90 5.63 -11.92
CA SER A 250 -13.27 6.87 -11.49
C SER A 250 -14.29 7.99 -11.25
N PRO A 251 -14.16 8.75 -10.15
CA PRO A 251 -15.01 9.91 -9.91
C PRO A 251 -14.75 11.05 -10.92
N TYR A 252 -13.62 11.05 -11.63
CA TYR A 252 -13.22 12.09 -12.58
C TYR A 252 -13.37 11.66 -14.04
N LYS A 253 -13.03 10.40 -14.38
CA LYS A 253 -13.11 9.88 -15.76
C LYS A 253 -14.34 9.02 -16.03
N HIS A 254 -15.09 8.64 -15.01
CA HIS A 254 -16.32 7.84 -15.10
C HIS A 254 -16.15 6.50 -15.83
N ARG A 255 -14.95 5.91 -15.76
CA ARG A 255 -14.63 4.59 -16.30
C ARG A 255 -13.84 3.76 -15.29
N THR A 256 -13.84 2.45 -15.44
CA THR A 256 -13.03 1.53 -14.64
C THR A 256 -11.67 1.31 -15.29
N TYR A 257 -10.63 1.14 -14.47
CA TYR A 257 -9.29 0.75 -14.93
C TYR A 257 -9.03 -0.74 -14.69
N ALA A 258 -8.25 -1.34 -15.58
CA ALA A 258 -7.74 -2.72 -15.48
C ALA A 258 -6.46 -2.82 -14.63
N TRP A 259 -5.88 -1.69 -14.21
CA TRP A 259 -4.64 -1.59 -13.45
C TRP A 259 -4.84 -0.81 -12.15
N ARG A 260 -3.89 -0.98 -11.23
CA ARG A 260 -3.79 -0.26 -9.95
C ARG A 260 -2.35 0.15 -9.68
N ALA A 261 -2.18 1.31 -9.08
CA ALA A 261 -0.92 1.77 -8.51
C ALA A 261 -0.79 1.33 -7.05
N ILE A 262 0.44 1.09 -6.62
CA ILE A 262 0.84 0.69 -5.26
C ILE A 262 2.17 1.38 -4.90
N ASP A 263 2.62 1.25 -3.65
CA ASP A 263 3.93 1.72 -3.17
C ASP A 263 4.03 3.25 -3.07
N PHE A 264 3.21 3.84 -2.20
CA PHE A 264 3.11 5.29 -1.99
C PHE A 264 4.04 5.83 -0.89
N ASP A 265 5.08 5.08 -0.50
CA ASP A 265 5.98 5.49 0.59
C ASP A 265 6.80 6.74 0.22
N ASN A 266 7.14 6.91 -1.06
CA ASN A 266 7.85 8.09 -1.56
C ASN A 266 6.92 9.20 -2.09
N SER A 267 5.60 8.99 -2.05
CA SER A 267 4.64 9.97 -2.56
C SER A 267 4.66 11.26 -1.75
N GLU A 268 4.22 12.35 -2.37
CA GLU A 268 4.06 13.66 -1.77
C GLU A 268 2.63 14.18 -2.02
N LYS A 269 2.15 15.00 -1.09
CA LYS A 269 1.02 15.90 -1.35
C LYS A 269 1.61 17.27 -1.62
N ASN A 270 1.20 17.93 -2.69
CA ASN A 270 1.79 19.19 -3.13
C ASN A 270 0.75 20.24 -3.52
N ASP A 271 1.24 21.46 -3.69
CA ASP A 271 0.50 22.59 -4.22
C ASP A 271 0.79 22.82 -5.71
N TYR A 272 1.25 21.84 -6.48
CA TYR A 272 1.40 22.04 -7.92
C TYR A 272 0.05 22.25 -8.60
N GLN A 273 0.05 23.03 -9.69
CA GLN A 273 -1.10 23.10 -10.59
C GLN A 273 -1.38 21.70 -11.13
N PHE A 274 -2.64 21.40 -11.40
CA PHE A 274 -3.04 20.12 -11.99
C PHE A 274 -2.21 19.76 -13.23
N VAL A 275 -2.00 20.74 -14.12
CA VAL A 275 -1.24 20.58 -15.36
C VAL A 275 0.24 20.25 -15.12
N ASP A 276 0.84 20.74 -14.03
CA ASP A 276 2.26 20.48 -13.74
C ASP A 276 2.46 19.02 -13.29
N ASN A 277 1.56 18.51 -12.42
CA ASN A 277 1.52 17.09 -12.07
C ASN A 277 1.24 16.21 -13.30
N GLU A 278 0.28 16.59 -14.14
CA GLU A 278 -0.05 15.85 -15.37
C GLU A 278 1.14 15.78 -16.34
N ILE A 279 1.88 16.88 -16.51
CA ILE A 279 3.09 16.92 -17.33
C ILE A 279 4.16 15.97 -16.77
N TYR A 280 4.41 16.01 -15.45
CA TYR A 280 5.37 15.12 -14.79
C TYR A 280 5.00 13.65 -15.03
N PHE A 281 3.75 13.28 -14.79
CA PHE A 281 3.24 11.93 -15.03
C PHE A 281 3.36 11.52 -16.49
N ALA A 282 3.05 12.43 -17.41
CA ALA A 282 3.14 12.15 -18.84
C ALA A 282 4.58 11.85 -19.29
N PHE A 283 5.56 12.57 -18.73
CA PHE A 283 6.97 12.30 -18.99
C PHE A 283 7.42 10.95 -18.42
N ALA A 284 7.06 10.65 -17.17
CA ALA A 284 7.38 9.37 -16.54
C ALA A 284 6.77 8.18 -17.30
N MET A 285 5.47 8.25 -17.60
CA MET A 285 4.75 7.23 -18.39
C MET A 285 5.36 7.01 -19.76
N ARG A 286 5.70 8.10 -20.47
CA ARG A 286 6.32 8.00 -21.79
C ARG A 286 7.63 7.22 -21.73
N ARG A 287 8.47 7.44 -20.71
CA ARG A 287 9.73 6.70 -20.53
C ARG A 287 9.46 5.22 -20.25
N ILE A 288 8.54 4.91 -19.35
CA ILE A 288 8.20 3.53 -18.99
C ILE A 288 7.69 2.77 -20.20
N PHE A 289 6.66 3.28 -20.88
CA PHE A 289 6.05 2.60 -22.02
C PHE A 289 6.93 2.54 -23.26
N TYR A 290 7.91 3.43 -23.39
CA TYR A 290 8.91 3.30 -24.44
C TYR A 290 9.87 2.13 -24.19
N ASN A 291 10.15 1.80 -22.93
CA ASN A 291 11.22 0.86 -22.56
C ASN A 291 10.72 -0.56 -22.20
N ILE A 292 9.49 -0.69 -21.68
CA ILE A 292 8.89 -1.99 -21.31
C ILE A 292 8.98 -3.03 -22.45
N PRO A 293 8.59 -2.73 -23.71
CA PRO A 293 8.61 -3.73 -24.78
C PRO A 293 10.01 -4.23 -25.14
N PHE A 294 11.06 -3.49 -24.76
CA PHE A 294 12.45 -3.86 -25.02
C PHE A 294 13.12 -4.50 -23.80
N GLY A 295 12.41 -4.63 -22.68
CA GLY A 295 12.97 -5.18 -21.45
C GLY A 295 14.01 -4.27 -20.80
N TYR A 296 13.92 -2.95 -21.02
CA TYR A 296 14.76 -1.97 -20.34
C TYR A 296 14.05 -1.42 -19.11
N VAL A 297 14.68 -1.60 -17.95
CA VAL A 297 14.19 -1.01 -16.70
C VAL A 297 14.55 0.47 -16.72
N VAL A 298 13.58 1.32 -16.36
CA VAL A 298 13.80 2.75 -16.18
C VAL A 298 13.46 3.07 -14.75
N GLU A 299 14.47 3.47 -13.99
CA GLU A 299 14.25 3.86 -12.60
C GLU A 299 13.95 5.37 -12.53
N PRO A 300 13.08 5.80 -11.60
CA PRO A 300 12.66 7.19 -11.49
C PRO A 300 13.81 8.15 -11.11
N TRP A 301 14.85 7.66 -10.42
CA TRP A 301 16.03 8.43 -10.02
C TRP A 301 17.13 8.52 -11.11
N GLU A 302 16.96 7.91 -12.28
CA GLU A 302 17.88 8.05 -13.41
C GLU A 302 17.55 9.29 -14.28
N ILE A 303 16.99 10.34 -13.66
CA ILE A 303 16.58 11.62 -14.30
C ILE A 303 17.46 12.76 -13.80
#